data_AF-A0AA40JKL4-F1
#
_entry.id   AF-A0AA40JKL4-F1
#
_cell.length_a   1.000
_cell.length_b   1.000
_cell.length_c   1.000
_cell.angle_alpha   90.00
_cell.angle_beta   90.00
_cell.angle_gamma   90.00
#
_symmetry.space_group_name_H-M   'P 1'
#
loop_
_entity.id
_entity.type
_entity.pdbx_description
1 polymer ?
#
loop_
_entity_poly.entity_id
_entity_poly.type
_entity_poly.pdbx_seq_one_letter_code
_entity_poly.pdbx_strand_id
1 'polypeptide(L)'
;MSQLKIYDLKEIERLTLTEYYYRMWAKEYERLDQIQQMFDLAFSIRNAQLTENVGTENKPEEKYMFNDASDLLDYEENVKRLDEGLPIEFKERTKDIESAMTLKEKLSLIAQVNKNANERSEVNG
;
A
#
# COMPACT_ATOMS: atom_id res chain seq x y z
N MET A 1 23.68 6.14 -6.57
CA MET A 1 24.70 5.51 -5.70
C MET A 1 24.24 5.28 -4.26
N SER A 2 23.36 6.09 -3.66
CA SER A 2 22.86 5.84 -2.29
C SER A 2 22.02 4.55 -2.15
N GLN A 3 21.28 4.16 -3.19
CA GLN A 3 20.43 2.95 -3.19
C GLN A 3 21.22 1.64 -3.10
N LEU A 4 22.45 1.61 -3.60
CA LEU A 4 23.30 0.41 -3.56
C LEU A 4 24.07 0.27 -2.23
N LYS A 5 24.00 1.27 -1.34
CA LYS A 5 24.92 1.42 -0.19
C LYS A 5 26.40 1.36 -0.61
N ILE A 6 26.71 1.73 -1.85
CA ILE A 6 28.09 1.86 -2.33
C ILE A 6 28.47 3.31 -2.12
N TYR A 7 29.25 3.54 -1.06
CA TYR A 7 29.65 4.87 -0.62
C TYR A 7 31.01 5.31 -1.16
N ASP A 8 31.76 4.38 -1.75
CA ASP A 8 33.07 4.65 -2.36
C ASP A 8 33.02 4.46 -3.88
N LEU A 9 33.29 5.53 -4.61
CA LEU A 9 33.37 5.54 -6.08
C LEU A 9 34.42 4.54 -6.59
N LYS A 10 35.51 4.34 -5.82
CA LYS A 10 36.61 3.44 -6.18
C LYS A 10 36.25 1.96 -6.11
N GLU A 11 35.19 1.59 -5.41
CA GLU A 11 34.67 0.22 -5.47
C GLU A 11 33.92 -0.01 -6.78
N ILE A 12 33.18 0.98 -7.28
CA ILE A 12 32.42 0.88 -8.53
C ILE A 12 33.34 0.78 -9.73
N GLU A 13 34.40 1.58 -9.76
CA GLU A 13 35.40 1.55 -10.83
C GLU A 13 36.14 0.20 -10.92
N ARG A 14 36.15 -0.59 -9.83
CA ARG A 14 36.75 -1.92 -9.80
C ARG A 14 35.77 -3.05 -10.12
N LEU A 15 34.46 -2.77 -10.13
CA LEU A 15 33.48 -3.77 -10.49
C LEU A 15 33.49 -3.99 -12.00
N THR A 16 33.53 -5.26 -12.38
CA THR A 16 33.14 -5.62 -13.73
C THR A 16 31.66 -5.31 -13.92
N LEU A 17 31.27 -5.05 -15.17
CA LEU A 17 29.87 -4.83 -15.54
C LEU A 17 28.96 -5.98 -15.04
N THR A 18 29.46 -7.21 -15.10
CA THR A 18 28.79 -8.41 -14.60
C THR A 18 28.57 -8.38 -13.09
N GLU A 19 29.60 -8.06 -12.30
CA GLU A 19 29.46 -7.96 -10.83
C GLU A 19 28.52 -6.83 -10.42
N TYR A 20 28.53 -5.71 -11.16
CA TYR A 20 27.57 -4.64 -10.95
C TYR A 20 26.13 -5.13 -11.15
N TYR A 21 25.85 -5.88 -12.24
CA TYR A 21 24.51 -6.41 -12.49
C TYR A 21 24.05 -7.41 -11.41
N TYR A 22 24.92 -8.32 -10.97
CA TYR A 22 24.56 -9.23 -9.87
C TYR A 22 24.24 -8.49 -8.57
N ARG A 23 25.00 -7.43 -8.26
CA ARG A 23 24.74 -6.58 -7.08
C ARG A 23 23.41 -5.82 -7.20
N MET A 24 23.10 -5.30 -8.38
CA MET A 24 21.81 -4.66 -8.65
C MET A 24 20.65 -5.64 -8.48
N TRP A 25 20.76 -6.85 -9.02
CA TRP A 25 19.74 -7.88 -8.84
C TRP A 25 19.54 -8.25 -7.37
N ALA A 26 20.62 -8.51 -6.63
CA ALA A 26 20.53 -8.79 -5.20
C ALA A 26 19.84 -7.64 -4.43
N LYS A 27 20.07 -6.39 -4.84
CA LYS A 27 19.45 -5.21 -4.22
C LYS A 27 17.96 -5.08 -4.49
N GLU A 28 17.49 -5.49 -5.67
CA GLU A 28 16.04 -5.54 -5.94
C GLU A 28 15.34 -6.62 -5.12
N TYR A 29 15.99 -7.77 -4.88
CA TYR A 29 15.50 -8.78 -3.94
C TYR A 29 15.44 -8.26 -2.49
N GLU A 30 16.51 -7.62 -2.01
CA GLU A 30 16.51 -6.98 -0.68
C GLU A 30 15.39 -5.94 -0.55
N ARG A 31 15.11 -5.20 -1.62
CA ARG A 31 14.04 -4.21 -1.65
C ARG A 31 12.66 -4.89 -1.54
N LEU A 32 12.44 -5.98 -2.26
CA LEU A 32 11.19 -6.75 -2.18
C LEU A 32 10.94 -7.23 -0.74
N ASP A 33 11.96 -7.80 -0.09
CA ASP A 33 11.87 -8.25 1.30
C ASP A 33 11.53 -7.12 2.27
N GLN A 34 12.14 -5.94 2.10
CA GLN A 34 11.86 -4.77 2.93
C GLN A 34 10.41 -4.28 2.76
N ILE A 35 9.90 -4.28 1.53
CA ILE A 35 8.51 -3.89 1.26
C ILE A 35 7.54 -4.87 1.93
N GLN A 36 7.79 -6.18 1.80
CA GLN A 36 6.97 -7.21 2.43
C GLN A 36 6.94 -7.06 3.96
N GLN A 37 8.12 -6.93 4.60
CA GLN A 37 8.22 -6.73 6.05
C GLN A 37 7.50 -5.46 6.52
N MET A 38 7.57 -4.38 5.74
CA MET A 38 6.86 -3.14 6.04
C MET A 38 5.35 -3.33 6.00
N PHE A 39 4.82 -4.05 5.01
CA PHE A 39 3.39 -4.35 4.96
C PHE A 39 2.98 -5.28 6.11
N ASP A 40 3.71 -6.36 6.35
CA ASP A 40 3.42 -7.28 7.47
C ASP A 40 3.39 -6.56 8.82
N LEU A 41 4.34 -5.64 9.05
CA LEU A 41 4.35 -4.79 10.24
C LEU A 41 3.11 -3.89 10.31
N ALA A 42 2.75 -3.21 9.21
CA ALA A 42 1.59 -2.33 9.17
C ALA A 42 0.27 -3.09 9.49
N PHE A 43 0.09 -4.28 8.93
CA PHE A 43 -1.06 -5.13 9.23
C PHE A 43 -1.02 -5.68 10.65
N SER A 44 0.16 -6.03 11.17
CA SER A 44 0.31 -6.47 12.56
C SER A 44 -0.07 -5.37 13.55
N ILE A 45 0.37 -4.13 13.31
CA ILE A 45 0.00 -2.95 14.12
C ILE A 45 -1.52 -2.73 14.08
N ARG A 46 -2.13 -2.76 12.89
CA ARG A 46 -3.59 -2.64 12.74
C ARG A 46 -4.33 -3.71 13.52
N ASN A 47 -3.92 -4.97 13.39
CA ASN A 47 -4.56 -6.09 14.08
C ASN A 47 -4.40 -5.98 15.60
N ALA A 48 -3.24 -5.52 16.09
CA ALA A 48 -3.01 -5.28 17.52
C ALA A 48 -3.91 -4.15 18.08
N GLN A 49 -4.10 -3.07 17.33
CA GLN A 49 -5.02 -1.98 17.72
C GLN A 49 -6.48 -2.46 17.81
N LEU A 50 -6.90 -3.38 16.93
CA LEU A 50 -8.24 -3.98 16.97
C LEU A 50 -8.45 -4.92 18.16
N THR A 51 -7.40 -5.57 18.65
CA THR A 51 -7.49 -6.49 19.80
C THR A 51 -7.74 -5.79 21.15
N GLU A 52 -7.74 -4.45 21.20
CA GLU A 52 -8.00 -3.67 22.42
C GLU A 52 -9.47 -3.21 22.57
N ASN A 53 -10.42 -3.82 21.86
CA ASN A 53 -11.84 -3.48 21.99
C ASN A 53 -12.54 -4.34 23.07
N VAL A 54 -12.33 -3.98 24.34
CA VAL A 54 -13.02 -4.58 25.49
C VAL A 54 -14.32 -3.80 25.79
N GLY A 55 -15.40 -4.07 25.03
CA GLY A 55 -16.79 -3.61 25.26
C GLY A 55 -17.17 -2.28 24.57
N THR A 56 -18.36 -2.05 23.96
CA THR A 56 -19.75 -2.44 24.27
C THR A 56 -20.69 -2.47 23.03
N GLU A 57 -21.92 -2.99 23.20
CA GLU A 57 -22.99 -3.43 22.26
C GLU A 57 -23.32 -2.66 20.96
N ASN A 58 -22.80 -1.47 20.67
CA ASN A 58 -23.19 -0.70 19.48
C ASN A 58 -22.13 -0.80 18.37
N LYS A 59 -22.03 -1.98 17.74
CA LYS A 59 -21.04 -2.38 16.73
C LYS A 59 -21.10 -1.54 15.45
N PRO A 60 -20.11 -0.70 15.11
CA PRO A 60 -19.82 -0.39 13.72
C PRO A 60 -19.02 -1.56 13.13
N GLU A 61 -19.53 -2.19 12.08
CA GLU A 61 -18.76 -3.15 11.28
C GLU A 61 -17.76 -2.37 10.41
N GLU A 62 -16.60 -2.02 10.97
CA GLU A 62 -15.48 -1.52 10.18
C GLU A 62 -14.93 -2.65 9.31
N LYS A 63 -15.42 -2.72 8.08
CA LYS A 63 -14.87 -3.63 7.07
C LYS A 63 -13.68 -2.97 6.39
N TYR A 64 -12.49 -3.50 6.64
CA TYR A 64 -11.29 -3.04 5.95
C TYR A 64 -11.26 -3.49 4.49
N MET A 65 -10.70 -2.64 3.62
CA MET A 65 -10.59 -2.89 2.18
C MET A 65 -9.55 -3.97 1.84
N PHE A 66 -8.55 -4.14 2.70
CA PHE A 66 -7.47 -5.12 2.55
C PHE A 66 -7.44 -6.04 3.77
N ASN A 67 -7.24 -7.34 3.55
CA ASN A 67 -7.19 -8.33 4.61
C ASN A 67 -5.78 -8.45 5.17
N ASP A 68 -4.78 -8.52 4.30
CA ASP A 68 -3.37 -8.70 4.64
C ASP A 68 -2.42 -8.07 3.60
N ALA A 69 -1.11 -8.22 3.83
CA ALA A 69 -0.07 -7.69 2.94
C ALA A 69 -0.14 -8.26 1.50
N SER A 70 -0.63 -9.50 1.34
CA SER A 70 -0.71 -10.18 0.04
C SER A 70 -1.75 -9.56 -0.91
N ASP A 71 -2.73 -8.83 -0.35
CA ASP A 71 -3.68 -8.04 -1.12
C ASP A 71 -3.04 -6.83 -1.81
N LEU A 72 -1.87 -6.36 -1.32
CA LEU A 72 -1.14 -5.21 -1.87
C LEU A 72 0.10 -5.64 -2.66
N LEU A 73 0.76 -6.72 -2.25
CA LEU A 73 1.99 -7.21 -2.86
C LEU A 73 1.96 -8.74 -2.95
N ASP A 74 2.01 -9.26 -4.17
CA ASP A 74 2.23 -10.68 -4.37
C ASP A 74 3.74 -10.98 -4.32
N TYR A 75 4.23 -11.50 -3.20
CA TYR A 75 5.66 -11.71 -3.03
C TYR A 75 6.20 -12.72 -4.05
N GLU A 76 5.53 -13.87 -4.20
CA GLU A 76 5.98 -14.94 -5.10
C GLU A 76 5.96 -14.52 -6.57
N GLU A 77 4.92 -13.79 -6.98
CA GLU A 77 4.87 -13.26 -8.34
C GLU A 77 5.97 -12.22 -8.57
N ASN A 78 6.24 -11.36 -7.59
CA ASN A 78 7.32 -10.38 -7.71
C ASN A 78 8.71 -11.02 -7.75
N VAL A 79 8.93 -12.16 -7.07
CA VAL A 79 10.17 -12.94 -7.23
C VAL A 79 10.34 -13.39 -8.69
N LYS A 80 9.30 -13.98 -9.30
CA LYS A 80 9.36 -14.41 -10.71
C LYS A 80 9.62 -13.24 -11.66
N ARG A 81 8.98 -12.10 -11.40
CA ARG A 81 9.20 -10.88 -12.19
C ARG A 81 10.64 -10.40 -12.10
N LEU A 82 11.23 -10.41 -10.91
CA LEU A 82 12.64 -10.05 -10.73
C LEU A 82 13.57 -11.02 -11.47
N ASP A 83 13.27 -12.32 -11.48
CA ASP A 83 14.00 -13.32 -12.27
C ASP A 83 13.91 -13.04 -13.79
N GLU A 84 12.78 -12.50 -14.25
CA GLU A 84 12.58 -12.06 -15.65
C GLU A 84 13.17 -10.66 -15.95
N GLY A 85 13.76 -10.00 -14.95
CA GLY A 85 14.27 -8.63 -15.06
C GLY A 85 13.18 -7.56 -15.13
N LEU A 86 11.95 -7.91 -14.76
CA LEU A 86 10.81 -7.01 -14.66
C LEU A 86 10.78 -6.32 -13.30
N PRO A 87 10.28 -5.07 -13.22
CA PRO A 87 10.19 -4.34 -11.97
C PRO A 87 9.11 -4.92 -11.04
N ILE A 88 9.28 -4.65 -9.74
CA ILE A 88 8.29 -4.95 -8.69
C ILE A 88 6.96 -4.25 -9.05
N GLU A 89 5.87 -5.01 -9.03
CA GLU A 89 4.51 -4.56 -9.29
C GLU A 89 3.62 -4.78 -8.07
N PHE A 90 2.83 -3.75 -7.76
CA PHE A 90 1.84 -3.78 -6.69
C PHE A 90 0.48 -4.13 -7.26
N LYS A 91 -0.36 -4.82 -6.47
CA LYS A 91 -1.73 -5.10 -6.89
C LYS A 91 -2.52 -3.79 -6.93
N GLU A 92 -2.94 -3.37 -8.12
CA GLU A 92 -3.89 -2.28 -8.26
C GLU A 92 -5.33 -2.79 -8.06
N ARG A 93 -5.98 -2.41 -6.95
CA ARG A 93 -7.45 -2.43 -6.87
C ARG A 93 -8.01 -1.08 -7.28
N THR A 94 -8.11 -0.82 -8.58
CA THR A 94 -8.79 0.37 -9.12
C THR A 94 -10.27 0.14 -9.47
N LYS A 95 -10.83 -1.08 -9.29
CA LYS A 95 -12.17 -1.40 -9.80
C LYS A 95 -13.34 -1.47 -8.82
N ASP A 96 -13.12 -1.38 -7.51
CA ASP A 96 -14.21 -1.55 -6.53
C ASP A 96 -14.67 -0.28 -5.80
N ILE A 97 -14.07 0.88 -6.09
CA ILE A 97 -14.50 2.16 -5.49
C ILE A 97 -15.83 2.64 -6.09
N GLU A 98 -16.17 2.27 -7.34
CA GLU A 98 -17.46 2.64 -7.96
C GLU A 98 -18.60 1.65 -7.71
N SER A 99 -18.28 0.38 -7.43
CA SER A 99 -19.24 -0.74 -7.33
C SER A 99 -19.77 -0.98 -5.92
N ALA A 100 -19.13 -0.45 -4.88
CA ALA A 100 -19.51 -0.68 -3.49
C ALA A 100 -20.65 0.23 -2.98
N MET A 101 -20.93 1.36 -3.64
CA MET A 101 -22.04 2.24 -3.26
C MET A 101 -23.26 2.01 -4.14
N THR A 102 -24.35 1.57 -3.53
CA THR A 102 -25.67 1.57 -4.15
C THR A 102 -26.06 2.98 -4.61
N LEU A 103 -26.91 3.09 -5.63
CA LEU A 103 -27.40 4.38 -6.12
C LEU A 103 -28.01 5.23 -4.99
N LYS A 104 -28.61 4.57 -4.00
CA LYS A 104 -29.20 5.19 -2.81
C LYS A 104 -28.15 5.89 -1.93
N GLU A 105 -26.99 5.28 -1.74
CA GLU A 105 -25.88 5.84 -0.96
C GLU A 105 -25.21 6.99 -1.71
N LYS A 106 -25.09 6.89 -3.04
CA LYS A 106 -24.62 8.01 -3.89
C LYS A 106 -25.56 9.22 -3.77
N LEU A 107 -26.87 8.99 -3.81
CA LEU A 107 -27.88 10.04 -3.67
C LEU A 107 -27.92 10.65 -2.27
N SER A 108 -27.74 9.87 -1.20
CA SER A 108 -27.70 10.41 0.16
C SER A 108 -26.47 11.30 0.40
N LEU A 109 -25.33 10.96 -0.20
CA LEU A 109 -24.10 11.75 -0.10
C LEU A 109 -24.26 13.10 -0.80
N ILE A 110 -24.87 13.11 -2.00
CA ILE A 110 -25.21 14.34 -2.72
C ILE A 110 -26.17 15.21 -1.91
N ALA A 111 -27.20 14.61 -1.30
CA ALA A 111 -28.16 15.33 -0.47
C ALA A 111 -27.50 15.96 0.77
N GLN A 112 -26.58 15.25 1.44
CA GLN A 112 -25.82 15.78 2.58
C GLN A 112 -24.89 16.92 2.18
N VAL A 113 -24.18 16.79 1.05
CA VAL A 113 -23.30 17.86 0.55
C VAL A 113 -24.11 19.12 0.23
N ASN A 114 -25.28 18.98 -0.40
CA ASN A 114 -26.15 20.12 -0.71
C ASN A 114 -26.75 20.75 0.56
N LYS A 115 -27.10 19.95 1.57
CA LYS A 115 -27.59 20.46 2.86
C LYS A 115 -26.49 21.23 3.59
N ASN A 116 -25.27 20.69 3.64
CA ASN A 116 -24.11 21.35 4.25
C ASN A 116 -23.68 22.61 3.49
N ALA A 117 -23.87 22.65 2.17
CA ALA A 117 -23.64 23.84 1.36
C ALA A 117 -24.65 24.96 1.67
N ASN A 118 -25.93 24.61 1.85
CA ASN A 118 -26.97 25.56 2.26
C ASN A 118 -26.76 26.08 3.69
N GLU A 119 -26.37 25.22 4.63
CA GLU A 119 -26.08 25.63 6.01
C GLU A 119 -24.86 26.58 6.08
N ARG A 120 -23.85 26.41 5.20
CA ARG A 120 -22.71 27.33 5.10
C ARG A 120 -23.05 28.68 4.45
N SER A 121 -24.10 28.75 3.62
CA SER A 121 -24.60 30.02 3.09
C SER A 121 -25.47 30.80 4.07
N GLU A 122 -26.13 30.14 5.04
CA GLU A 122 -26.92 30.82 6.08
C GLU A 122 -26.06 31.38 7.23
N VAL A 123 -24.86 30.84 7.45
CA VAL A 123 -23.93 31.30 8.51
C VAL A 123 -23.07 32.50 8.07
N ASN A 124 -23.01 32.79 6.76
CA ASN A 124 -22.26 33.93 6.21
C ASN A 124 -23.16 35.02 5.58
N GLY A 125 -24.47 35.02 5.89
CA GLY A 125 -25.46 36.00 5.44
C GLY A 125 -25.79 37.04 6.49
#